data_AF-A0A803SLX0-F1
#
_entry.id   AF-A0A803SLX0-F1
#
_cell.length_a   1.000
_cell.length_b   1.000
_cell.length_c   1.000
_cell.angle_alpha   90.00
_cell.angle_beta   90.00
_cell.angle_gamma   90.00
#
_symmetry.space_group_name_H-M   'P 1'
#
loop_
_entity.id
_entity.type
_entity.pdbx_description
1 polymer ?
#
loop_
_entity_poly.entity_id
_entity_poly.type
_entity_poly.pdbx_seq_one_letter_code
_entity_poly.pdbx_strand_id
1 'polypeptide(L)'
;MVHVSSFRKCIYVLLAFILVLTICLWKETRKGVIFSLRLEGRSDHIPWKMWRWGTSKEEPVQEVAVIATGKVPLLSNTEVNLSTKVTRSNLIIKVWNKDSTSQSLHPRLQKARQTYLKINKYKVNYSGPKHAHKLRPKELLCQLRNRLDFRMITATDSPFDISEWEPYVPKGNISIKLGRCAVVSSAGSMKSSHLGEDIDSHDAVLRFNGAPIKGFQADVGEKTTIRLVNSQLITVEEKKFLADPQYNFGTLILWDPAPYHSSIKEWYKKPDYNFYGSFKHYRKKYPKQPFYILNPHMQWQLWDILQENSPEDIQPNPPSSGMLATLPVTTCSVERSLSTMKRVKSVSRSLMTDHRLSGLAMISIHQDITIKPEKSN
;
A
#
# COMPACT_ATOMS: atom_id res chain seq x y z
N MET A 1 27.36 -57.43 35.14
CA MET A 1 27.94 -56.06 35.20
C MET A 1 28.30 -55.42 33.84
N VAL A 2 27.98 -56.03 32.68
CA VAL A 2 28.40 -55.51 31.36
C VAL A 2 27.30 -54.70 30.64
N HIS A 3 26.02 -54.93 30.95
CA HIS A 3 24.89 -54.31 30.25
C HIS A 3 24.66 -52.82 30.58
N VAL A 4 24.99 -52.39 31.80
CA VAL A 4 24.82 -51.00 32.27
C VAL A 4 25.80 -50.03 31.58
N SER A 5 26.99 -50.52 31.22
CA SER A 5 28.01 -49.75 30.50
C SER A 5 27.59 -49.46 29.05
N SER A 6 26.98 -50.45 28.38
CA SER A 6 26.51 -50.28 27.00
C SER A 6 25.31 -49.33 26.92
N PHE A 7 24.37 -49.42 27.88
CA PHE A 7 23.24 -48.52 27.95
C PHE A 7 23.65 -47.06 28.19
N ARG A 8 24.63 -46.81 29.07
CA ARG A 8 25.21 -45.48 29.27
C ARG A 8 25.87 -44.95 27.99
N LYS A 9 26.61 -45.77 27.25
CA LYS A 9 27.21 -45.38 25.97
C LYS A 9 26.15 -45.02 24.93
N CYS A 10 25.06 -45.80 24.83
CA CYS A 10 23.94 -45.47 23.94
C CYS A 10 23.25 -44.15 24.34
N ILE A 11 23.10 -43.87 25.65
CA ILE A 11 22.56 -42.59 26.12
C ILE A 11 23.47 -41.42 25.72
N TYR A 12 24.79 -41.56 25.88
CA TYR A 12 25.72 -40.49 25.50
C TYR A 12 25.72 -40.24 23.98
N VAL A 13 25.59 -41.28 23.16
CA VAL A 13 25.44 -41.15 21.70
C VAL A 13 24.12 -40.46 21.34
N LEU A 14 23.02 -40.82 22.02
CA LEU A 14 21.72 -40.20 21.80
C LEU A 14 21.74 -38.71 22.19
N LEU A 15 22.35 -38.38 23.33
CA LEU A 15 22.51 -37.00 23.79
C LEU A 15 23.39 -36.18 22.85
N ALA A 16 24.47 -36.76 22.33
CA ALA A 16 25.32 -36.11 21.32
C ALA A 16 24.54 -35.86 20.01
N PHE A 17 23.70 -36.80 19.58
CA PHE A 17 22.87 -36.64 18.39
C PHE A 17 21.80 -35.56 18.57
N ILE A 18 21.16 -35.49 19.74
CA ILE A 18 20.20 -34.42 20.10
C ILE A 18 20.92 -33.07 20.17
N LEU A 19 22.14 -33.01 20.70
CA LEU A 19 22.95 -31.78 20.73
C LEU A 19 23.29 -31.30 19.31
N VAL A 20 23.69 -32.20 18.41
CA VAL A 20 23.97 -31.86 17.01
C VAL A 20 22.70 -31.43 16.29
N LEU A 21 21.58 -32.12 16.49
CA LEU A 21 20.27 -31.72 15.93
C LEU A 21 19.81 -30.36 16.43
N THR A 22 19.96 -30.08 17.72
CA THR A 22 19.62 -28.77 18.29
C THR A 22 20.54 -27.68 17.75
N ILE A 23 21.84 -27.94 17.57
CA ILE A 23 22.78 -27.00 16.92
C ILE A 23 22.41 -26.78 15.44
N CYS A 24 22.08 -27.84 14.69
CA CYS A 24 21.68 -27.76 13.30
C CYS A 24 20.35 -27.01 13.13
N LEU A 25 19.35 -27.32 13.95
CA LEU A 25 18.06 -26.61 13.97
C LEU A 25 18.21 -25.16 14.46
N TRP A 26 19.14 -24.89 15.37
CA TRP A 26 19.50 -23.52 15.80
C TRP A 26 20.20 -22.73 14.69
N LYS A 27 21.03 -23.40 13.88
CA LYS A 27 21.70 -22.81 12.72
C LYS A 27 20.72 -22.57 11.55
N GLU A 28 19.73 -23.43 11.38
CA GLU A 28 18.67 -23.28 10.37
C GLU A 28 17.66 -22.20 10.78
N THR A 29 17.32 -22.09 12.07
CA THR A 29 16.48 -21.00 12.60
C THR A 29 17.20 -19.65 12.60
N ARG A 30 18.53 -19.59 12.70
CA ARG A 30 19.31 -18.35 12.49
C ARG A 30 19.47 -17.93 11.02
N LYS A 31 19.21 -18.80 10.05
CA LYS A 31 19.11 -18.39 8.63
C LYS A 31 17.78 -17.70 8.30
N GLY A 32 16.82 -17.72 9.23
CA GLY A 32 15.61 -16.92 9.18
C GLY A 32 15.64 -15.79 10.23
N VAL A 33 16.05 -14.59 9.80
CA VAL A 33 15.80 -13.29 10.45
C VAL A 33 16.55 -13.02 11.77
N ILE A 34 17.69 -12.31 11.68
CA ILE A 34 18.02 -11.06 12.39
C ILE A 34 19.17 -10.41 11.60
N PHE A 35 18.90 -9.30 10.91
CA PHE A 35 19.93 -8.31 10.58
C PHE A 35 19.87 -7.30 11.73
N SER A 36 20.76 -7.46 12.71
CA SER A 36 21.04 -6.43 13.70
C SER A 36 22.00 -5.46 13.05
N LEU A 37 21.51 -4.31 12.58
CA LEU A 37 22.39 -3.15 12.41
C LEU A 37 22.57 -2.53 13.79
N ARG A 38 23.62 -3.01 14.46
CA ARG A 38 24.24 -2.36 15.59
C ARG A 38 24.79 -1.03 15.08
N LEU A 39 24.08 0.06 15.34
CA LEU A 39 24.66 1.40 15.34
C LEU A 39 25.60 1.47 16.54
N GLU A 40 26.82 0.99 16.34
CA GLU A 40 27.92 1.22 17.27
C GLU A 40 28.35 2.67 17.04
N GLY A 41 27.80 3.57 17.85
CA GLY A 41 28.31 4.91 17.99
C GLY A 41 29.75 4.83 18.49
N ARG A 42 30.71 5.18 17.64
CA ARG A 42 32.02 5.62 18.07
C ARG A 42 32.11 7.11 17.79
N SER A 43 32.01 7.86 18.88
CA SER A 43 32.53 9.22 19.00
C SER A 43 34.01 9.19 18.65
N ASP A 44 34.38 9.69 17.48
CA ASP A 44 35.75 10.13 17.24
C ASP A 44 35.76 11.66 17.27
N HIS A 45 36.25 12.14 18.40
CA HIS A 45 36.61 13.51 18.66
C HIS A 45 37.49 14.05 17.54
N ILE A 46 37.09 15.20 17.00
CA ILE A 46 37.95 16.11 16.25
C ILE A 46 39.10 16.53 17.19
N PRO A 47 40.38 16.24 16.88
CA PRO A 47 41.48 16.80 17.62
C PRO A 47 41.71 18.24 17.13
N TRP A 48 41.41 19.19 17.99
CA TRP A 48 41.91 20.55 17.85
C TRP A 48 43.44 20.54 17.99
N LYS A 49 44.09 21.22 17.03
CA LYS A 49 45.52 21.58 16.92
C LYS A 49 46.41 20.59 16.17
N MET A 50 46.56 20.84 14.87
CA MET A 50 47.90 21.00 14.31
C MET A 50 47.93 22.18 13.33
N TRP A 51 49.01 22.94 13.45
CA TRP A 51 49.20 24.31 12.97
C TRP A 51 49.37 24.45 11.46
N ARG A 52 48.90 25.61 10.95
CA ARG A 52 49.58 26.55 10.01
C ARG A 52 50.35 25.97 8.82
N TRP A 53 49.86 26.26 7.61
CA TRP A 53 50.31 27.33 6.69
C TRP A 53 49.78 27.03 5.28
N GLY A 54 49.46 28.07 4.50
CA GLY A 54 49.23 27.96 3.05
C GLY A 54 47.90 28.51 2.57
N THR A 55 47.86 29.82 2.37
CA THR A 55 46.83 30.58 1.65
C THR A 55 46.57 30.09 0.22
N SER A 56 45.30 30.05 -0.22
CA SER A 56 44.88 30.72 -1.48
C SER A 56 43.36 30.67 -1.72
N LYS A 57 42.74 31.85 -1.55
CA LYS A 57 41.61 32.48 -2.29
C LYS A 57 40.26 31.75 -2.44
N GLU A 58 39.26 32.31 -1.76
CA GLU A 58 37.83 32.32 -2.11
C GLU A 58 37.55 33.24 -3.31
N GLU A 59 36.56 32.89 -4.13
CA GLU A 59 35.69 33.83 -4.85
C GLU A 59 34.21 33.43 -4.62
N PRO A 60 33.29 34.38 -4.42
CA PRO A 60 31.90 34.10 -4.07
C PRO A 60 30.99 34.03 -5.30
N VAL A 61 30.07 33.06 -5.34
CA VAL A 61 28.94 33.10 -6.28
C VAL A 61 27.71 33.63 -5.54
N GLN A 62 27.22 34.76 -6.05
CA GLN A 62 26.11 35.56 -5.57
C GLN A 62 24.76 34.82 -5.67
N GLU A 63 24.05 34.71 -4.55
CA GLU A 63 22.62 34.43 -4.51
C GLU A 63 21.84 35.66 -5.00
N VAL A 64 21.00 35.50 -6.02
CA VAL A 64 19.99 36.50 -6.39
C VAL A 64 18.61 35.92 -6.11
N ALA A 65 18.00 36.39 -5.03
CA ALA A 65 16.59 36.24 -4.74
C ALA A 65 15.79 37.20 -5.64
N VAL A 66 14.84 36.68 -6.42
CA VAL A 66 13.89 37.52 -7.17
C VAL A 66 12.56 37.57 -6.41
N ILE A 67 12.36 38.68 -5.70
CA ILE A 67 11.08 39.12 -5.14
C ILE A 67 10.29 39.78 -6.27
N ALA A 68 9.14 39.22 -6.64
CA ALA A 68 8.25 39.83 -7.61
C ALA A 68 7.39 40.92 -6.95
N THR A 69 7.68 42.19 -7.22
CA THR A 69 6.72 43.29 -7.04
C THR A 69 6.76 44.25 -8.21
N GLY A 70 5.60 44.40 -8.87
CA GLY A 70 5.10 45.68 -9.37
C GLY A 70 5.69 46.30 -10.65
N LYS A 71 4.76 46.52 -11.60
CA LYS A 71 4.66 47.62 -12.58
C LYS A 71 5.33 47.44 -13.95
N VAL A 72 4.46 47.24 -14.94
CA VAL A 72 4.65 47.42 -16.37
C VAL A 72 4.98 48.89 -16.69
N PRO A 73 5.92 49.13 -17.63
CA PRO A 73 5.74 50.17 -18.64
C PRO A 73 5.77 49.60 -20.06
N LEU A 74 4.86 50.11 -20.89
CA LEU A 74 4.83 49.93 -22.35
C LEU A 74 5.94 50.76 -23.04
N LEU A 75 6.30 50.32 -24.27
CA LEU A 75 7.18 50.87 -25.33
C LEU A 75 8.54 50.15 -25.42
N SER A 76 9.02 49.65 -26.55
CA SER A 76 8.65 49.87 -27.96
C SER A 76 9.11 48.67 -28.81
N ASN A 77 8.51 48.55 -30.01
CA ASN A 77 8.70 47.48 -30.97
C ASN A 77 10.17 47.21 -31.33
N THR A 78 10.60 45.97 -31.15
CA THR A 78 11.64 45.36 -31.97
C THR A 78 11.27 43.89 -32.16
N GLU A 79 10.73 43.58 -33.34
CA GLU A 79 10.48 42.20 -33.78
C GLU A 79 11.82 41.48 -33.91
N VAL A 80 12.19 40.73 -32.87
CA VAL A 80 13.18 39.66 -33.03
C VAL A 80 12.42 38.45 -33.55
N ASN A 81 12.48 38.25 -34.87
CA ASN A 81 12.02 37.03 -35.54
C ASN A 81 12.91 35.85 -35.11
N LEU A 82 12.68 35.33 -33.90
CA LEU A 82 13.19 34.03 -33.49
C LEU A 82 12.20 32.98 -33.98
N SER A 83 12.38 32.53 -35.22
CA SER A 83 11.76 31.30 -35.73
C SER A 83 12.35 30.11 -34.97
N THR A 84 11.94 29.93 -33.72
CA THR A 84 12.10 28.65 -33.04
C THR A 84 11.04 27.73 -33.59
N LYS A 85 11.40 27.01 -34.65
CA LYS A 85 10.76 25.73 -34.99
C LYS A 85 10.93 24.83 -33.77
N VAL A 86 10.01 24.91 -32.83
CA VAL A 86 9.79 23.86 -31.83
C VAL A 86 9.26 22.67 -32.63
N THR A 87 10.18 21.84 -33.12
CA THR A 87 9.85 20.48 -33.53
C THR A 87 9.25 19.82 -32.31
N ARG A 88 7.92 19.68 -32.29
CA ARG A 88 7.19 18.80 -31.37
C ARG A 88 7.80 17.41 -31.52
N SER A 89 8.80 17.09 -30.72
CA SER A 89 9.19 15.71 -30.50
C SER A 89 7.93 15.00 -30.00
N ASN A 90 7.42 14.03 -30.75
CA ASN A 90 6.28 13.23 -30.33
C ASN A 90 6.62 12.56 -29.00
N LEU A 91 6.17 13.15 -27.89
CA LEU A 91 6.43 12.66 -26.56
C LEU A 91 5.56 11.42 -26.33
N ILE A 92 6.14 10.23 -26.52
CA ILE A 92 5.46 8.96 -26.27
C ILE A 92 5.47 8.70 -24.76
N ILE A 93 4.42 9.14 -24.07
CA ILE A 93 4.22 8.84 -22.65
C ILE A 93 3.55 7.47 -22.51
N LYS A 94 4.23 6.53 -21.85
CA LYS A 94 3.64 5.22 -21.51
C LYS A 94 2.75 5.34 -20.28
N VAL A 95 1.47 5.06 -20.45
CA VAL A 95 0.46 4.98 -19.36
C VAL A 95 0.02 3.54 -19.13
N TRP A 96 -0.83 3.31 -18.13
CA TRP A 96 -1.36 1.96 -17.86
C TRP A 96 -2.06 1.41 -19.11
N ASN A 97 -1.62 0.23 -19.55
CA ASN A 97 -2.26 -0.47 -20.64
C ASN A 97 -3.53 -1.16 -20.13
N LYS A 98 -4.70 -0.70 -20.58
CA LYS A 98 -6.00 -1.30 -20.25
C LYS A 98 -6.11 -2.77 -20.67
N ASP A 99 -5.26 -3.21 -21.61
CA ASP A 99 -5.19 -4.56 -22.18
C ASP A 99 -4.04 -5.38 -21.58
N SER A 100 -3.54 -5.00 -20.39
CA SER A 100 -2.53 -5.78 -19.68
C SER A 100 -3.04 -7.19 -19.35
N THR A 101 -2.23 -8.20 -19.66
CA THR A 101 -2.47 -9.62 -19.34
C THR A 101 -1.33 -10.19 -18.51
N SER A 102 -1.46 -11.42 -18.04
CA SER A 102 -0.43 -12.13 -17.29
C SER A 102 0.88 -12.27 -18.07
N GLN A 103 0.83 -12.35 -19.40
CA GLN A 103 2.01 -12.38 -20.26
C GLN A 103 2.84 -11.09 -20.17
N SER A 104 2.20 -9.96 -19.87
CA SER A 104 2.88 -8.67 -19.68
C SER A 104 3.58 -8.53 -18.32
N LEU A 105 3.35 -9.47 -17.39
CA LEU A 105 3.96 -9.45 -16.07
C LEU A 105 5.39 -9.97 -16.11
N HIS A 106 6.22 -9.54 -15.16
CA HIS A 106 7.52 -10.15 -14.94
C HIS A 106 7.38 -11.66 -14.61
N PRO A 107 8.24 -12.58 -15.09
CA PRO A 107 8.14 -14.02 -14.86
C PRO A 107 7.94 -14.43 -13.39
N ARG A 108 8.58 -13.74 -12.44
CA ARG A 108 8.36 -13.96 -11.00
C ARG A 108 6.90 -13.79 -10.59
N LEU A 109 6.22 -12.76 -11.12
CA LEU A 109 4.82 -12.47 -10.82
C LEU A 109 3.87 -13.40 -11.58
N GLN A 110 4.26 -13.86 -12.77
CA GLN A 110 3.55 -14.92 -13.47
C GLN A 110 3.52 -16.19 -12.62
N LYS A 111 4.68 -16.63 -12.10
CA LYS A 111 4.79 -17.79 -11.20
C LYS A 111 3.94 -17.60 -9.94
N ALA A 112 4.01 -16.43 -9.31
CA ALA A 112 3.20 -16.13 -8.13
C ALA A 112 1.70 -16.21 -8.44
N ARG A 113 1.24 -15.65 -9.57
CA ARG A 113 -0.15 -15.79 -10.02
C ARG A 113 -0.56 -17.25 -10.17
N GLN A 114 0.27 -18.06 -10.82
CA GLN A 114 -0.01 -19.49 -11.00
C GLN A 114 -0.10 -20.23 -9.66
N THR A 115 0.73 -19.88 -8.69
CA THR A 115 0.63 -20.42 -7.33
C THR A 115 -0.71 -20.05 -6.67
N TYR A 116 -1.15 -18.79 -6.74
CA TYR A 116 -2.44 -18.39 -6.17
C TYR A 116 -3.63 -19.07 -6.83
N LEU A 117 -3.61 -19.23 -8.17
CA LEU A 117 -4.63 -19.96 -8.91
C LEU A 117 -4.73 -21.42 -8.43
N LYS A 118 -3.59 -22.09 -8.21
CA LYS A 118 -3.55 -23.47 -7.72
C LYS A 118 -4.00 -23.62 -6.27
N ILE A 119 -3.62 -22.67 -5.40
CA ILE A 119 -3.98 -22.73 -3.97
C ILE A 119 -5.49 -22.57 -3.78
N ASN A 120 -6.12 -21.66 -4.54
CA ASN A 120 -7.55 -21.34 -4.44
C ASN A 120 -8.06 -21.29 -2.98
N LYS A 121 -7.37 -20.49 -2.15
CA LYS A 121 -7.54 -20.47 -0.69
C LYS A 121 -9.00 -20.30 -0.27
N TYR A 122 -9.73 -19.46 -0.99
CA TYR A 122 -11.12 -19.08 -0.69
C TYR A 122 -12.16 -19.94 -1.41
N LYS A 123 -11.73 -21.02 -2.09
CA LYS A 123 -12.59 -21.97 -2.81
C LYS A 123 -13.47 -21.30 -3.86
N VAL A 124 -12.89 -20.36 -4.60
CA VAL A 124 -13.58 -19.67 -5.70
C VAL A 124 -13.94 -20.68 -6.78
N ASN A 125 -15.23 -20.73 -7.12
CA ASN A 125 -15.76 -21.56 -8.20
C ASN A 125 -16.65 -20.68 -9.08
N TYR A 126 -16.02 -19.96 -10.00
CA TYR A 126 -16.71 -19.01 -10.85
C TYR A 126 -17.38 -19.70 -12.04
N SER A 127 -18.71 -19.62 -12.10
CA SER A 127 -19.54 -20.16 -13.20
C SER A 127 -20.25 -19.07 -14.01
N GLY A 128 -19.92 -17.80 -13.76
CA GLY A 128 -20.51 -16.66 -14.46
C GLY A 128 -20.00 -16.50 -15.91
N PRO A 129 -20.60 -15.55 -16.66
CA PRO A 129 -20.19 -15.28 -18.03
C PRO A 129 -18.77 -14.73 -18.08
N LYS A 130 -17.97 -15.18 -19.04
CA LYS A 130 -16.70 -14.53 -19.39
C LYS A 130 -16.91 -13.74 -20.67
N HIS A 131 -16.88 -12.42 -20.59
CA HIS A 131 -17.13 -11.60 -21.78
C HIS A 131 -15.96 -11.73 -22.76
N ALA A 132 -16.27 -12.12 -24.00
CA ALA A 132 -15.28 -12.15 -25.09
C ALA A 132 -14.78 -10.74 -25.46
N HIS A 133 -15.59 -9.70 -25.19
CA HIS A 133 -15.25 -8.30 -25.43
C HIS A 133 -15.47 -7.46 -24.17
N LYS A 134 -14.59 -6.48 -23.93
CA LYS A 134 -14.70 -5.57 -22.80
C LYS A 134 -15.95 -4.69 -22.92
N LEU A 135 -16.68 -4.56 -21.82
CA LEU A 135 -17.79 -3.62 -21.72
C LEU A 135 -17.34 -2.17 -21.96
N ARG A 136 -18.24 -1.35 -22.50
CA ARG A 136 -17.99 0.09 -22.59
C ARG A 136 -17.98 0.69 -21.18
N PRO A 137 -17.25 1.79 -20.94
CA PRO A 137 -17.12 2.38 -19.60
C PRO A 137 -18.47 2.64 -18.91
N LYS A 138 -19.45 3.17 -19.64
CA LYS A 138 -20.80 3.45 -19.10
C LYS A 138 -21.53 2.17 -18.67
N GLU A 139 -21.39 1.09 -19.43
CA GLU A 139 -22.03 -0.20 -19.13
C GLU A 139 -21.40 -0.84 -17.89
N LEU A 140 -20.06 -0.80 -17.79
CA LEU A 140 -19.36 -1.30 -16.60
C LEU A 140 -19.73 -0.50 -15.35
N LEU A 141 -19.86 0.83 -15.45
CA LEU A 141 -20.32 1.66 -14.33
C LEU A 141 -21.75 1.33 -13.90
N CYS A 142 -22.66 1.09 -14.85
CA CYS A 142 -24.01 0.61 -14.55
C CYS A 142 -23.99 -0.77 -13.90
N GLN A 143 -23.16 -1.69 -14.39
CA GLN A 143 -22.99 -3.04 -13.84
C GLN A 143 -22.50 -2.97 -12.39
N LEU A 144 -21.48 -2.15 -12.11
CA LEU A 144 -20.97 -1.91 -10.76
C LEU A 144 -22.06 -1.33 -9.85
N ARG A 145 -22.78 -0.31 -10.30
CA ARG A 145 -23.87 0.33 -9.51
C ARG A 145 -24.99 -0.65 -9.15
N ASN A 146 -25.38 -1.52 -10.08
CA ASN A 146 -26.57 -2.35 -9.92
C ASN A 146 -26.30 -3.67 -9.18
N ARG A 147 -25.06 -4.18 -9.20
CA ARG A 147 -24.71 -5.48 -8.63
C ARG A 147 -23.94 -5.41 -7.32
N LEU A 148 -23.29 -4.29 -7.03
CA LEU A 148 -22.54 -4.13 -5.80
C LEU A 148 -23.44 -3.63 -4.68
N ASP A 149 -23.52 -4.41 -3.61
CA ASP A 149 -24.15 -4.00 -2.36
C ASP A 149 -23.09 -3.46 -1.41
N PHE A 150 -22.80 -2.15 -1.51
CA PHE A 150 -21.90 -1.49 -0.59
C PHE A 150 -22.63 -1.17 0.73
N ARG A 151 -22.70 -2.16 1.61
CA ARG A 151 -23.26 -2.02 2.95
C ARG A 151 -22.30 -2.49 4.03
N MET A 152 -22.49 -1.94 5.21
CA MET A 152 -21.82 -2.38 6.42
C MET A 152 -22.64 -3.49 7.09
N ILE A 153 -21.97 -4.30 7.90
CA ILE A 153 -22.62 -5.12 8.92
C ILE A 153 -23.26 -4.19 9.94
N THR A 154 -24.50 -4.51 10.30
CA THR A 154 -25.33 -3.77 11.27
C THR A 154 -25.83 -4.71 12.35
N ALA A 155 -26.43 -4.14 13.41
CA ALA A 155 -27.08 -4.90 14.48
C ALA A 155 -28.33 -5.70 14.03
N THR A 156 -28.71 -5.67 12.75
CA THR A 156 -29.78 -6.52 12.20
C THR A 156 -29.25 -7.73 11.45
N ASP A 157 -27.93 -7.81 11.21
CA ASP A 157 -27.31 -8.91 10.46
C ASP A 157 -26.90 -10.03 11.41
N SER A 158 -27.51 -11.22 11.31
CA SER A 158 -27.10 -12.35 12.14
C SER A 158 -25.69 -12.85 11.79
N PRO A 159 -24.80 -13.13 12.77
CA PRO A 159 -25.01 -13.19 14.22
C PRO A 159 -24.61 -11.92 15.01
N PHE A 160 -24.55 -10.75 14.37
CA PHE A 160 -24.30 -9.47 15.02
C PHE A 160 -25.56 -8.83 15.63
N ASP A 161 -26.69 -9.51 15.52
CA ASP A 161 -28.00 -9.17 16.09
C ASP A 161 -28.17 -9.58 17.57
N ILE A 162 -27.19 -10.32 18.12
CA ILE A 162 -27.20 -10.71 19.54
C ILE A 162 -26.75 -9.55 20.45
N SER A 163 -27.22 -9.57 21.70
CA SER A 163 -26.95 -8.53 22.71
C SER A 163 -25.48 -8.24 22.95
N GLU A 164 -24.60 -9.23 22.76
CA GLU A 164 -23.14 -9.07 22.90
C GLU A 164 -22.55 -8.07 21.89
N TRP A 165 -23.13 -7.95 20.70
CA TRP A 165 -22.64 -7.08 19.62
C TRP A 165 -23.26 -5.68 19.62
N GLU A 166 -24.41 -5.51 20.27
CA GLU A 166 -25.17 -4.25 20.32
C GLU A 166 -24.33 -3.00 20.68
N PRO A 167 -23.43 -3.01 21.69
CA PRO A 167 -22.67 -1.80 22.02
C PRO A 167 -21.54 -1.49 21.03
N TYR A 168 -21.18 -2.43 20.15
CA TYR A 168 -19.99 -2.32 19.30
C TYR A 168 -20.31 -2.01 17.84
N VAL A 169 -21.36 -2.61 17.27
CA VAL A 169 -21.72 -2.44 15.86
C VAL A 169 -22.69 -1.26 15.70
N PRO A 170 -22.48 -0.35 14.74
CA PRO A 170 -23.42 0.72 14.45
C PRO A 170 -24.82 0.19 14.09
N LYS A 171 -25.86 0.89 14.56
CA LYS A 171 -27.28 0.53 14.30
C LYS A 171 -27.72 0.72 12.85
N GLY A 172 -27.02 1.56 12.09
CA GLY A 172 -27.35 1.88 10.71
C GLY A 172 -26.15 1.77 9.79
N ASN A 173 -26.43 1.73 8.49
CA ASN A 173 -25.39 1.74 7.47
C ASN A 173 -24.62 3.07 7.49
N ILE A 174 -23.45 3.08 6.86
CA ILE A 174 -22.66 4.29 6.67
C ILE A 174 -23.47 5.32 5.87
N SER A 175 -23.73 6.48 6.45
CA SER A 175 -24.40 7.59 5.78
C SER A 175 -23.41 8.73 5.65
N ILE A 176 -22.75 8.81 4.49
CA ILE A 176 -21.83 9.90 4.19
C ILE A 176 -22.24 10.49 2.84
N LYS A 177 -22.72 11.73 2.86
CA LYS A 177 -22.84 12.55 1.66
C LYS A 177 -21.45 13.12 1.39
N LEU A 178 -20.86 12.67 0.30
CA LEU A 178 -19.50 12.99 -0.07
C LEU A 178 -19.53 13.89 -1.32
N GLY A 179 -18.85 15.04 -1.26
CA GLY A 179 -18.69 15.97 -2.39
C GLY A 179 -17.57 15.52 -3.32
N ARG A 180 -16.51 16.31 -3.46
CA ARG A 180 -15.28 15.91 -4.14
C ARG A 180 -14.45 15.03 -3.22
N CYS A 181 -13.97 13.89 -3.72
CA CYS A 181 -13.24 12.92 -2.91
C CYS A 181 -11.89 12.55 -3.52
N ALA A 182 -10.89 12.38 -2.66
CA ALA A 182 -9.58 11.83 -3.03
C ALA A 182 -9.38 10.45 -2.40
N VAL A 183 -8.95 9.48 -3.22
CA VAL A 183 -8.49 8.16 -2.76
C VAL A 183 -6.97 8.13 -2.85
N VAL A 184 -6.29 8.05 -1.70
CA VAL A 184 -4.83 8.16 -1.62
C VAL A 184 -4.20 6.77 -1.48
N SER A 185 -3.58 6.28 -2.55
CA SER A 185 -2.84 5.02 -2.53
C SER A 185 -1.63 5.08 -1.59
N SER A 186 -1.31 3.95 -0.95
CA SER A 186 -0.09 3.80 -0.13
C SER A 186 1.18 3.53 -0.96
N ALA A 187 1.17 3.84 -2.26
CA ALA A 187 2.28 3.56 -3.15
C ALA A 187 3.49 4.46 -2.88
N GLY A 188 4.71 3.91 -2.92
CA GLY A 188 5.94 4.70 -2.75
C GLY A 188 6.15 5.79 -3.80
N SER A 189 5.45 5.69 -4.94
CA SER A 189 5.45 6.71 -5.98
C SER A 189 4.71 8.01 -5.59
N MET A 190 4.09 8.06 -4.40
CA MET A 190 3.56 9.30 -3.82
C MET A 190 4.68 10.20 -3.29
N LYS A 191 5.86 9.64 -2.96
CA LYS A 191 6.99 10.43 -2.45
C LYS A 191 7.46 11.44 -3.50
N SER A 192 7.72 12.66 -3.06
CA SER A 192 8.12 13.82 -3.88
C SER A 192 7.11 14.18 -4.98
N SER A 193 5.85 13.79 -4.82
CA SER A 193 4.78 14.13 -5.77
C SER A 193 4.22 15.54 -5.53
N HIS A 194 4.38 16.08 -4.32
CA HIS A 194 3.86 17.40 -3.91
C HIS A 194 2.34 17.53 -4.11
N LEU A 195 1.60 16.41 -4.01
CA LEU A 195 0.15 16.37 -4.20
C LEU A 195 -0.63 16.70 -2.93
N GLY A 196 0.04 17.00 -1.81
CA GLY A 196 -0.62 17.12 -0.51
C GLY A 196 -1.70 18.20 -0.46
N GLU A 197 -1.42 19.38 -1.00
CA GLU A 197 -2.39 20.49 -1.06
C GLU A 197 -3.58 20.15 -1.97
N ASP A 198 -3.34 19.56 -3.14
CA ASP A 198 -4.40 19.10 -4.06
C ASP A 198 -5.30 18.05 -3.39
N ILE A 199 -4.70 17.07 -2.69
CA ILE A 199 -5.41 16.06 -1.92
C ILE A 199 -6.30 16.71 -0.85
N ASP A 200 -5.73 17.63 -0.06
CA ASP A 200 -6.44 18.28 1.03
C ASP A 200 -7.53 19.27 0.56
N SER A 201 -7.51 19.68 -0.72
CA SER A 201 -8.58 20.49 -1.31
C SER A 201 -9.92 19.75 -1.50
N HIS A 202 -9.94 18.42 -1.31
CA HIS A 202 -11.14 17.60 -1.45
C HIS A 202 -12.00 17.61 -0.17
N ASP A 203 -13.32 17.46 -0.31
CA ASP A 203 -14.25 17.42 0.82
C ASP A 203 -14.00 16.19 1.71
N ALA A 204 -13.60 15.07 1.10
CA ALA A 204 -13.19 13.88 1.82
C ALA A 204 -11.95 13.19 1.26
N VAL A 205 -11.17 12.62 2.16
CA VAL A 205 -9.95 11.87 1.82
C VAL A 205 -10.02 10.46 2.40
N LEU A 206 -9.87 9.46 1.52
CA LEU A 206 -9.82 8.05 1.86
C LEU A 206 -8.37 7.55 1.90
N ARG A 207 -8.00 6.86 2.98
CA ARG A 207 -6.69 6.24 3.17
C ARG A 207 -6.79 4.76 3.57
N PHE A 208 -5.65 4.07 3.56
CA PHE A 208 -5.59 2.62 3.74
C PHE A 208 -4.64 2.22 4.86
N ASN A 209 -5.07 1.23 5.66
CA ASN A 209 -4.25 0.56 6.68
C ASN A 209 -3.45 1.59 7.51
N GLY A 210 -2.16 1.34 7.74
CA GLY A 210 -1.25 2.26 8.43
C GLY A 210 -0.47 3.20 7.52
N ALA A 211 -1.01 3.59 6.35
CA ALA A 211 -0.36 4.57 5.49
C ALA A 211 -0.11 5.88 6.27
N PRO A 212 1.17 6.26 6.50
CA PRO A 212 1.51 7.34 7.40
C PRO A 212 1.26 8.70 6.76
N ILE A 213 0.95 9.67 7.60
CA ILE A 213 0.77 11.08 7.23
C ILE A 213 1.97 11.90 7.73
N LYS A 214 2.34 11.70 9.00
CA LYS A 214 3.45 12.41 9.63
C LYS A 214 4.76 12.16 8.86
N GLY A 215 5.40 13.24 8.43
CA GLY A 215 6.63 13.23 7.63
C GLY A 215 6.39 13.18 6.11
N PHE A 216 5.14 13.10 5.64
CA PHE A 216 4.79 12.98 4.23
C PHE A 216 3.72 13.99 3.77
N GLN A 217 3.37 14.97 4.61
CA GLN A 217 2.24 15.87 4.36
C GLN A 217 2.30 16.61 3.02
N ALA A 218 3.49 17.07 2.60
CA ALA A 218 3.67 17.72 1.31
C ALA A 218 3.25 16.83 0.12
N ASP A 219 3.40 15.51 0.25
CA ASP A 219 3.13 14.55 -0.80
C ASP A 219 1.73 13.94 -0.72
N VAL A 220 1.24 13.71 0.49
CA VAL A 220 0.02 12.93 0.70
C VAL A 220 -1.09 13.69 1.42
N GLY A 221 -0.86 14.93 1.86
CA GLY A 221 -1.81 15.74 2.60
C GLY A 221 -1.99 15.29 4.05
N GLU A 222 -2.75 16.05 4.82
CA GLU A 222 -3.04 15.83 6.24
C GLU A 222 -4.44 15.27 6.48
N LYS A 223 -5.40 15.58 5.60
CA LYS A 223 -6.80 15.23 5.79
C LYS A 223 -7.00 13.72 5.71
N THR A 224 -7.77 13.15 6.64
CA THR A 224 -8.32 11.80 6.54
C THR A 224 -9.75 11.80 7.04
N THR A 225 -10.67 11.44 6.16
CA THR A 225 -12.11 11.38 6.46
C THR A 225 -12.53 9.94 6.69
N ILE A 226 -12.04 9.02 5.86
CA ILE A 226 -12.31 7.58 5.97
C ILE A 226 -10.99 6.82 5.87
N ARG A 227 -10.81 5.80 6.71
CA ARG A 227 -9.68 4.88 6.62
C ARG A 227 -10.18 3.44 6.55
N LEU A 228 -9.89 2.79 5.42
CA LEU A 228 -10.18 1.38 5.23
C LEU A 228 -8.99 0.55 5.74
N VAL A 229 -9.26 -0.34 6.69
CA VAL A 229 -8.27 -1.22 7.31
C VAL A 229 -8.66 -2.68 7.09
N ASN A 230 -7.67 -3.55 6.86
CA ASN A 230 -7.92 -4.99 6.81
C ASN A 230 -7.90 -5.61 8.22
N SER A 231 -8.50 -6.79 8.35
CA SER A 231 -8.55 -7.58 9.59
C SER A 231 -7.19 -7.99 10.11
N GLN A 232 -6.24 -8.31 9.23
CA GLN A 232 -4.87 -8.64 9.61
C GLN A 232 -4.23 -7.53 10.44
N LEU A 233 -4.35 -6.26 10.03
CA LEU A 233 -3.74 -5.12 10.71
C LEU A 233 -4.22 -5.04 12.16
N ILE A 234 -5.54 -5.07 12.37
CA ILE A 234 -6.09 -4.87 13.71
C ILE A 234 -5.90 -6.10 14.62
N THR A 235 -5.72 -7.28 14.01
CA THR A 235 -5.53 -8.55 14.75
C THR A 235 -4.06 -8.78 15.11
N VAL A 236 -3.16 -8.61 14.15
CA VAL A 236 -1.72 -8.91 14.32
C VAL A 236 -0.97 -7.74 14.93
N GLU A 237 -1.33 -6.50 14.57
CA GLU A 237 -0.67 -5.29 15.04
C GLU A 237 -1.54 -4.49 16.04
N GLU A 238 -2.41 -5.17 16.79
CA GLU A 238 -3.40 -4.56 17.69
C GLU A 238 -2.77 -3.47 18.59
N LYS A 239 -1.63 -3.76 19.23
CA LYS A 239 -0.97 -2.80 20.12
C LYS A 239 -0.58 -1.51 19.41
N LYS A 240 -0.07 -1.59 18.18
CA LYS A 240 0.28 -0.41 17.38
C LYS A 240 -0.98 0.31 16.91
N PHE A 241 -1.97 -0.45 16.43
CA PHE A 241 -3.26 0.09 15.99
C PHE A 241 -3.96 0.90 17.10
N LEU A 242 -3.93 0.41 18.34
CA LEU A 242 -4.52 1.09 19.51
C LEU A 242 -3.70 2.28 20.02
N ALA A 243 -2.39 2.30 19.76
CA ALA A 243 -1.48 3.34 20.26
C ALA A 243 -1.32 4.51 19.29
N ASP A 244 -1.42 4.25 17.98
CA ASP A 244 -1.14 5.24 16.96
C ASP A 244 -2.32 6.22 16.77
N PRO A 245 -2.12 7.54 16.99
CA PRO A 245 -3.16 8.54 16.86
C PRO A 245 -3.81 8.63 15.49
N GLN A 246 -3.16 8.14 14.42
CA GLN A 246 -3.70 8.24 13.06
C GLN A 246 -5.01 7.45 12.84
N TYR A 247 -5.32 6.53 13.76
CA TYR A 247 -6.57 5.75 13.71
C TYR A 247 -7.70 6.42 14.50
N ASN A 248 -7.41 7.36 15.40
CA ASN A 248 -8.34 7.89 16.40
C ASN A 248 -9.33 8.95 15.90
N PHE A 249 -9.38 9.19 14.58
CA PHE A 249 -10.25 10.20 13.97
C PHE A 249 -10.79 9.75 12.62
N GLY A 250 -11.82 10.46 12.15
CA GLY A 250 -12.57 10.08 10.96
C GLY A 250 -13.33 8.76 11.13
N THR A 251 -13.85 8.24 10.03
CA THR A 251 -14.56 6.97 9.99
C THR A 251 -13.61 5.82 9.67
N LEU A 252 -13.62 4.77 10.49
CA LEU A 252 -12.92 3.54 10.18
C LEU A 252 -13.85 2.53 9.51
N ILE A 253 -13.33 1.81 8.53
CA ILE A 253 -14.02 0.67 7.91
C ILE A 253 -13.07 -0.52 7.97
N LEU A 254 -13.50 -1.59 8.61
CA LEU A 254 -12.80 -2.86 8.66
C LEU A 254 -13.29 -3.77 7.53
N TRP A 255 -12.42 -4.53 6.90
CA TRP A 255 -12.82 -5.63 6.04
C TRP A 255 -11.97 -6.89 6.28
N ASP A 256 -12.57 -8.06 6.09
CA ASP A 256 -11.94 -9.37 6.24
C ASP A 256 -12.30 -10.27 5.04
N PRO A 257 -11.33 -10.99 4.45
CA PRO A 257 -11.63 -11.98 3.41
C PRO A 257 -12.56 -13.11 3.89
N ALA A 258 -13.77 -13.17 3.37
CA ALA A 258 -14.63 -14.34 3.53
C ALA A 258 -14.33 -15.43 2.47
N PRO A 259 -14.68 -16.71 2.73
CA PRO A 259 -14.79 -17.71 1.67
C PRO A 259 -15.72 -17.24 0.53
N TYR A 260 -15.50 -17.74 -0.69
CA TYR A 260 -16.26 -17.34 -1.87
C TYR A 260 -17.76 -17.61 -1.69
N HIS A 261 -18.57 -16.57 -1.84
CA HIS A 261 -20.04 -16.58 -1.70
C HIS A 261 -20.59 -17.21 -0.41
N SER A 262 -19.79 -17.30 0.66
CA SER A 262 -20.28 -17.78 1.96
C SER A 262 -21.22 -16.78 2.63
N SER A 263 -22.18 -17.27 3.40
CA SER A 263 -23.05 -16.44 4.25
C SER A 263 -22.28 -15.71 5.35
N ILE A 264 -22.86 -14.62 5.88
CA ILE A 264 -22.32 -13.90 7.05
C ILE A 264 -22.09 -14.86 8.23
N LYS A 265 -22.99 -15.81 8.46
CA LYS A 265 -22.89 -16.81 9.55
C LYS A 265 -21.71 -17.77 9.36
N GLU A 266 -21.44 -18.21 8.14
CA GLU A 266 -20.30 -19.09 7.85
C GLU A 266 -18.97 -18.34 7.96
N TRP A 267 -18.90 -17.13 7.41
CA TRP A 267 -17.76 -16.24 7.60
C TRP A 267 -17.52 -15.94 9.08
N TYR A 268 -18.58 -15.65 9.85
CA TYR A 268 -18.46 -15.34 11.27
C TYR A 268 -17.79 -16.47 12.07
N LYS A 269 -18.11 -17.72 11.73
CA LYS A 269 -17.50 -18.91 12.36
C LYS A 269 -16.01 -19.07 12.04
N LYS A 270 -15.58 -18.62 10.86
CA LYS A 270 -14.21 -18.80 10.38
C LYS A 270 -13.76 -17.60 9.52
N PRO A 271 -13.50 -16.44 10.16
CA PRO A 271 -12.92 -15.29 9.48
C PRO A 271 -11.46 -15.60 9.08
N ASP A 272 -10.89 -14.85 8.14
CA ASP A 272 -9.48 -15.04 7.75
C ASP A 272 -8.54 -14.62 8.88
N TYR A 273 -8.89 -13.54 9.58
CA TYR A 273 -8.29 -13.15 10.85
C TYR A 273 -9.38 -12.96 11.91
N ASN A 274 -9.20 -13.54 13.10
CA ASN A 274 -10.16 -13.39 14.20
C ASN A 274 -10.02 -12.00 14.85
N PHE A 275 -10.65 -11.01 14.23
CA PHE A 275 -10.53 -9.60 14.60
C PHE A 275 -11.49 -9.15 15.70
N TYR A 276 -12.43 -9.99 16.13
CA TYR A 276 -13.55 -9.57 16.98
C TYR A 276 -13.12 -8.96 18.32
N GLY A 277 -12.13 -9.57 18.98
CA GLY A 277 -11.59 -9.08 20.24
C GLY A 277 -10.97 -7.68 20.09
N SER A 278 -10.09 -7.52 19.10
CA SER A 278 -9.41 -6.26 18.81
C SER A 278 -10.38 -5.16 18.37
N PHE A 279 -11.42 -5.51 17.59
CA PHE A 279 -12.49 -4.59 17.21
C PHE A 279 -13.27 -4.11 18.44
N LYS A 280 -13.74 -5.03 19.29
CA LYS A 280 -14.44 -4.69 20.55
C LYS A 280 -13.57 -3.84 21.46
N HIS A 281 -12.28 -4.16 21.59
CA HIS A 281 -11.32 -3.39 22.38
C HIS A 281 -11.18 -1.95 21.86
N TYR A 282 -11.03 -1.76 20.55
CA TYR A 282 -10.99 -0.43 19.95
C TYR A 282 -12.29 0.36 20.21
N ARG A 283 -13.45 -0.27 19.99
CA ARG A 283 -14.77 0.36 20.21
C ARG A 283 -14.99 0.77 21.67
N LYS A 284 -14.47 0.02 22.64
CA LYS A 284 -14.48 0.43 24.06
C LYS A 284 -13.66 1.69 24.31
N LYS A 285 -12.50 1.80 23.66
CA LYS A 285 -11.58 2.93 23.81
C LYS A 285 -12.08 4.19 23.10
N TYR A 286 -12.71 4.04 21.93
CA TYR A 286 -13.20 5.14 21.09
C TYR A 286 -14.69 4.97 20.75
N PRO A 287 -15.60 5.01 21.74
CA PRO A 287 -17.01 4.67 21.53
C PRO A 287 -17.72 5.63 20.57
N LYS A 288 -17.31 6.90 20.55
CA LYS A 288 -17.89 7.97 19.72
C LYS A 288 -17.41 7.95 18.26
N GLN A 289 -16.27 7.32 17.97
CA GLN A 289 -15.73 7.29 16.61
C GLN A 289 -16.48 6.24 15.77
N PRO A 290 -16.99 6.58 14.58
CA PRO A 290 -17.61 5.61 13.69
C PRO A 290 -16.59 4.55 13.24
N PHE A 291 -16.89 3.28 13.50
CA PHE A 291 -16.06 2.16 13.06
C PHE A 291 -16.98 1.02 12.60
N TYR A 292 -16.98 0.78 11.29
CA TYR A 292 -17.85 -0.18 10.62
C TYR A 292 -17.09 -1.43 10.21
N ILE A 293 -17.84 -2.50 9.95
CA ILE A 293 -17.34 -3.73 9.33
C ILE A 293 -18.00 -3.83 7.96
N LEU A 294 -17.21 -3.88 6.89
CA LEU A 294 -17.69 -4.06 5.52
C LEU A 294 -18.34 -5.44 5.38
N ASN A 295 -19.48 -5.49 4.71
CA ASN A 295 -20.13 -6.76 4.44
C ASN A 295 -19.25 -7.66 3.54
N PRO A 296 -19.00 -8.93 3.93
CA PRO A 296 -18.10 -9.83 3.19
C PRO A 296 -18.60 -10.20 1.78
N HIS A 297 -19.87 -10.01 1.45
CA HIS A 297 -20.39 -10.28 0.11
C HIS A 297 -19.85 -9.31 -0.93
N MET A 298 -19.64 -8.05 -0.55
CA MET A 298 -19.27 -6.97 -1.48
C MET A 298 -17.94 -7.25 -2.21
N GLN A 299 -16.95 -7.82 -1.51
CA GLN A 299 -15.66 -8.16 -2.11
C GLN A 299 -15.78 -9.22 -3.22
N TRP A 300 -16.71 -10.18 -3.09
CA TRP A 300 -16.89 -11.24 -4.08
C TRP A 300 -17.82 -10.82 -5.21
N GLN A 301 -18.84 -9.99 -4.95
CA GLN A 301 -19.61 -9.34 -6.01
C GLN A 301 -18.71 -8.51 -6.93
N LEU A 302 -17.73 -7.80 -6.36
CA LEU A 302 -16.74 -7.06 -7.13
C LEU A 302 -15.79 -8.00 -7.87
N TRP A 303 -15.31 -9.05 -7.21
CA TRP A 303 -14.46 -10.04 -7.85
C TRP A 303 -15.13 -10.68 -9.07
N ASP A 304 -16.43 -10.99 -8.99
CA ASP A 304 -17.20 -11.57 -10.09
C ASP A 304 -17.22 -10.63 -11.30
N ILE A 305 -17.46 -9.33 -11.08
CA ILE A 305 -17.44 -8.31 -12.14
C ILE A 305 -16.03 -8.19 -12.75
N LEU A 306 -14.98 -8.26 -11.92
CA LEU A 306 -13.60 -8.23 -12.41
C LEU A 306 -13.27 -9.46 -13.24
N GLN A 307 -13.66 -10.66 -12.81
CA GLN A 307 -13.42 -11.91 -13.53
C GLN A 307 -14.19 -11.94 -14.86
N GLU A 308 -15.44 -11.49 -14.85
CA GLU A 308 -16.32 -11.38 -16.02
C GLU A 308 -15.74 -10.49 -17.12
N ASN A 309 -15.05 -9.42 -16.71
CA ASN A 309 -14.44 -8.42 -17.59
C ASN A 309 -12.93 -8.62 -17.82
N SER A 310 -12.36 -9.75 -17.37
CA SER A 310 -10.95 -10.08 -17.56
C SER A 310 -10.77 -11.11 -18.68
N PRO A 311 -9.73 -10.97 -19.52
CA PRO A 311 -9.49 -11.90 -20.64
C PRO A 311 -8.97 -13.28 -20.18
N GLU A 312 -8.67 -13.44 -18.90
CA GLU A 312 -8.12 -14.65 -18.31
C GLU A 312 -8.56 -14.80 -16.85
N ASP A 313 -8.32 -15.97 -16.27
CA ASP A 313 -8.63 -16.22 -14.87
C ASP A 313 -7.78 -15.33 -13.96
N ILE A 314 -8.44 -14.51 -13.15
CA ILE A 314 -7.75 -13.65 -12.19
C ILE A 314 -7.45 -14.43 -10.91
N GLN A 315 -6.59 -13.89 -10.05
CA GLN A 315 -6.26 -14.55 -8.79
C GLN A 315 -7.53 -14.76 -7.96
N PRO A 316 -7.75 -15.96 -7.38
CA PRO A 316 -8.96 -16.31 -6.62
C PRO A 316 -8.90 -15.76 -5.18
N ASN A 317 -8.53 -14.48 -5.07
CA ASN A 317 -8.39 -13.72 -3.84
C ASN A 317 -9.27 -12.48 -3.95
N PRO A 318 -9.80 -11.93 -2.84
CA PRO A 318 -10.62 -10.74 -2.91
C PRO A 318 -9.84 -9.54 -3.46
N PRO A 319 -10.54 -8.55 -4.06
CA PRO A 319 -9.92 -7.32 -4.54
C PRO A 319 -9.16 -6.59 -3.43
N SER A 320 -8.10 -5.88 -3.80
CA SER A 320 -7.31 -5.09 -2.84
C SER A 320 -8.15 -4.02 -2.13
N SER A 321 -7.74 -3.60 -0.92
CA SER A 321 -8.36 -2.46 -0.20
C SER A 321 -8.55 -1.24 -1.08
N GLY A 322 -7.56 -0.94 -1.94
CA GLY A 322 -7.63 0.18 -2.89
C GLY A 322 -8.80 0.09 -3.86
N MET A 323 -9.07 -1.11 -4.38
CA MET A 323 -10.20 -1.34 -5.27
C MET A 323 -11.53 -1.26 -4.51
N LEU A 324 -11.60 -1.85 -3.32
CA LEU A 324 -12.80 -1.81 -2.47
C LEU A 324 -13.20 -0.35 -2.11
N ALA A 325 -12.24 0.51 -1.76
CA ALA A 325 -12.53 1.90 -1.39
C ALA A 325 -12.75 2.85 -2.57
N THR A 326 -12.45 2.45 -3.81
CA THR A 326 -12.74 3.29 -4.99
C THR A 326 -14.23 3.29 -5.33
N LEU A 327 -14.97 2.26 -4.88
CA LEU A 327 -16.37 2.06 -5.25
C LEU A 327 -17.36 2.93 -4.46
N PRO A 328 -17.20 3.17 -3.14
CA PRO A 328 -18.00 4.17 -2.42
C PRO A 328 -17.93 5.55 -3.06
N VAL A 329 -16.77 5.85 -3.67
CA VAL A 329 -16.47 7.13 -4.31
C VAL A 329 -17.22 7.28 -5.64
N THR A 330 -17.81 6.22 -6.22
CA THR A 330 -18.69 6.35 -7.40
C THR A 330 -20.02 7.06 -7.11
N THR A 331 -20.34 7.30 -5.83
CA THR A 331 -21.44 8.19 -5.40
C THR A 331 -21.03 9.66 -5.30
N CYS A 332 -19.74 9.94 -5.53
CA CYS A 332 -19.12 11.25 -5.47
C CYS A 332 -18.72 11.68 -6.89
N SER A 333 -18.44 12.98 -7.06
CA SER A 333 -17.70 13.42 -8.25
C SER A 333 -16.25 12.96 -8.09
N VAL A 334 -15.92 11.76 -8.61
CA VAL A 334 -14.55 11.23 -8.58
C VAL A 334 -13.70 12.06 -9.51
N GLU A 335 -13.02 13.06 -8.98
CA GLU A 335 -12.11 13.87 -9.80
C GLU A 335 -10.80 13.13 -10.06
N ARG A 336 -10.21 12.42 -9.07
CA ARG A 336 -8.95 11.68 -9.24
C ARG A 336 -8.77 10.44 -8.34
N SER A 337 -8.27 9.36 -8.93
CA SER A 337 -7.59 8.26 -8.21
C SER A 337 -6.08 8.43 -8.39
N LEU A 338 -5.37 8.72 -7.29
CA LEU A 338 -3.94 8.97 -7.32
C LEU A 338 -3.19 7.64 -7.16
N SER A 339 -2.86 7.02 -8.29
CA SER A 339 -1.85 5.96 -8.38
C SER A 339 -0.76 6.40 -9.36
N THR A 340 0.41 6.74 -8.82
CA THR A 340 1.60 7.17 -9.59
C THR A 340 2.37 6.00 -10.21
N MET A 341 1.69 4.91 -10.60
CA MET A 341 2.25 3.92 -11.54
C MET A 341 2.59 4.52 -12.92
N LYS A 342 2.27 5.80 -13.15
CA LYS A 342 2.43 6.53 -14.41
C LYS A 342 3.87 6.98 -14.73
N ARG A 343 4.83 6.94 -13.81
CA ARG A 343 6.20 7.48 -14.07
C ARG A 343 7.38 6.51 -13.87
N VAL A 344 7.21 5.33 -13.28
CA VAL A 344 8.34 4.43 -12.94
C VAL A 344 8.12 2.99 -13.42
N LYS A 345 7.79 2.80 -14.70
CA LYS A 345 7.79 1.46 -15.33
C LYS A 345 8.80 1.40 -16.46
N SER A 346 10.02 0.95 -16.14
CA SER A 346 10.91 0.29 -17.09
C SER A 346 11.20 -1.16 -16.64
N VAL A 347 11.63 -2.00 -17.59
CA VAL A 347 11.68 -3.47 -17.53
C VAL A 347 12.57 -4.03 -16.40
N SER A 348 13.46 -3.22 -15.82
CA SER A 348 14.46 -3.66 -14.83
C SER A 348 13.95 -3.76 -13.37
N ARG A 349 12.64 -3.65 -13.11
CA ARG A 349 12.04 -3.66 -11.76
C ARG A 349 12.27 -4.96 -10.97
N SER A 350 12.62 -6.06 -11.62
CA SER A 350 12.57 -7.40 -11.02
C SER A 350 13.92 -7.99 -10.62
N LEU A 351 15.02 -7.32 -10.93
CA LEU A 351 16.38 -7.74 -10.58
C LEU A 351 17.12 -6.72 -9.69
N MET A 352 16.44 -5.68 -9.23
CA MET A 352 17.07 -4.62 -8.42
C MET A 352 16.85 -4.85 -6.93
N THR A 353 17.93 -4.78 -6.15
CA THR A 353 17.91 -4.70 -4.69
C THR A 353 17.49 -3.29 -4.23
N ASP A 354 16.98 -3.17 -3.01
CA ASP A 354 16.43 -1.92 -2.45
C ASP A 354 17.41 -0.72 -2.53
N HIS A 355 18.71 -1.00 -2.49
CA HIS A 355 19.77 0.02 -2.62
C HIS A 355 19.84 0.63 -4.02
N ARG A 356 19.65 -0.18 -5.07
CA ARG A 356 19.68 0.29 -6.47
C ARG A 356 18.38 1.02 -6.84
N LEU A 357 17.25 0.61 -6.24
CA LEU A 357 15.96 1.32 -6.36
C LEU A 357 16.04 2.70 -5.71
N SER A 358 16.64 2.78 -4.53
CA SER A 358 16.90 4.05 -3.85
C SER A 358 17.84 4.94 -4.68
N GLY A 359 18.90 4.37 -5.27
CA GLY A 359 19.80 5.11 -6.17
C GLY A 359 19.14 5.65 -7.44
N LEU A 360 18.30 4.87 -8.13
CA LEU A 360 17.59 5.34 -9.33
C LEU A 360 16.45 6.31 -9.00
N ALA A 361 15.81 6.15 -7.84
CA ALA A 361 14.87 7.15 -7.34
C ALA A 361 15.60 8.47 -7.03
N MET A 362 16.78 8.41 -6.39
CA MET A 362 17.61 9.59 -6.14
C MET A 362 18.09 10.27 -7.42
N ILE A 363 18.50 9.52 -8.46
CA ILE A 363 18.89 10.06 -9.77
C ILE A 363 17.71 10.68 -10.53
N SER A 364 16.50 10.13 -10.38
CA SER A 364 15.28 10.70 -10.96
C SER A 364 14.78 11.94 -10.21
N ILE A 365 15.13 12.08 -8.94
CA ILE A 365 14.75 13.20 -8.06
C ILE A 365 15.80 14.33 -8.12
N HIS A 366 17.08 14.00 -8.33
CA HIS A 366 18.19 14.96 -8.41
C HIS A 366 18.88 14.88 -9.78
N GLN A 367 18.41 15.69 -10.74
CA GLN A 367 18.90 15.67 -12.13
C GLN A 367 20.25 16.36 -12.33
N ASP A 368 20.73 17.10 -11.33
CA ASP A 368 21.89 18.00 -11.46
C ASP A 368 23.20 17.39 -10.92
N ILE A 369 23.15 16.16 -10.40
CA ILE A 369 24.31 15.49 -9.81
C ILE A 369 25.02 14.63 -10.88
N THR A 370 26.24 15.03 -11.25
CA THR A 370 27.06 14.28 -12.22
C THR A 370 27.77 13.11 -11.53
N ILE A 371 27.45 11.87 -11.92
CA ILE A 371 28.04 10.65 -11.33
C ILE A 371 29.16 10.14 -12.23
N LYS A 372 30.39 10.04 -11.71
CA LYS A 372 31.52 9.41 -12.40
C LYS A 372 31.51 7.89 -12.13
N PRO A 373 31.55 7.03 -13.17
CA PRO A 373 31.59 5.59 -12.96
C PRO A 373 32.98 5.14 -12.51
N GLU A 374 33.07 4.43 -11.39
CA GLU A 374 34.28 3.70 -11.02
C GLU A 374 34.44 2.43 -11.87
N LYS A 375 35.66 2.19 -12.36
CA LYS A 375 36.02 0.97 -13.08
C LYS A 375 36.13 -0.18 -12.08
N SER A 376 35.36 -1.24 -12.29
CA SER A 376 35.45 -2.49 -11.54
C SER A 376 36.67 -3.30 -12.01
N ASN A 377 37.59 -3.61 -11.09
CA ASN A 377 38.58 -4.69 -11.23
C ASN A 377 37.96 -6.04 -10.87
#